data_AF-A0A2N3REU0-F1
#
_entry.id   AF-A0A2N3REU0-F1
#
_cell.length_a   1.000
_cell.length_b   1.000
_cell.length_c   1.000
_cell.angle_alpha   90.00
_cell.angle_beta   90.00
_cell.angle_gamma   90.00
#
_symmetry.space_group_name_H-M   'P 1'
#
loop_
_entity.id
_entity.type
_entity.pdbx_description
1 polymer ?
#
loop_
_entity_poly.entity_id
_entity_poly.type
_entity_poly.pdbx_seq_one_letter_code
_entity_poly.pdbx_strand_id
1 'polypeptide(L)'
;MNEAPAAIEEEAIQRRNGDDALPLSFAQQRLWFLAQFDPRAAQAYLLAGGVDLHGELDLPALQRALDRIVARHEALRTCFIACDDGATQLIAPADVGFALDCIDLRHAADPHADAQRH
;
A
#
# COMPACT_ATOMS: atom_id res chain seq x y z
N MET A 1 16.40 53.49 -1.80
CA MET A 1 17.17 52.24 -1.63
C MET A 1 16.14 51.13 -1.58
N ASN A 2 15.86 50.51 -2.73
CA ASN A 2 14.82 49.49 -2.90
C ASN A 2 15.57 48.18 -3.14
N GLU A 3 15.65 47.30 -2.14
CA GLU A 3 16.26 45.99 -2.30
C GLU A 3 15.38 45.12 -3.20
N ALA A 4 15.98 44.56 -4.24
CA ALA A 4 15.33 43.58 -5.09
C ALA A 4 15.03 42.31 -4.27
N PRO A 5 13.87 41.65 -4.48
CA PRO A 5 13.57 40.39 -3.80
C PRO A 5 14.63 39.35 -4.20
N ALA A 6 15.17 38.66 -3.20
CA ALA A 6 16.11 37.54 -3.40
C ALA A 6 15.47 36.52 -4.35
N ALA A 7 16.20 36.16 -5.41
CA ALA A 7 15.79 35.14 -6.36
C ALA A 7 15.59 33.83 -5.61
N ILE A 8 14.39 33.25 -5.71
CA ILE A 8 14.14 31.88 -5.26
C ILE A 8 14.86 31.00 -6.28
N GLU A 9 16.00 30.44 -5.90
CA GLU A 9 16.65 29.39 -6.68
C GLU A 9 15.66 28.22 -6.74
N GLU A 10 15.14 27.92 -7.93
CA GLU A 10 14.34 26.72 -8.18
C GLU A 10 15.23 25.50 -8.00
N GLU A 11 15.40 25.05 -6.75
CA GLU A 11 16.02 23.78 -6.44
C GLU A 11 15.22 22.67 -7.10
N ALA A 12 15.81 22.08 -8.14
CA ALA A 12 15.22 20.97 -8.85
C ALA A 12 14.92 19.82 -7.88
N ILE A 13 13.70 19.28 -7.96
CA ILE A 13 13.27 18.13 -7.15
C ILE A 13 14.24 16.97 -7.42
N GLN A 14 15.10 16.68 -6.45
CA GLN A 14 16.10 15.64 -6.58
C GLN A 14 15.43 14.27 -6.58
N ARG A 15 15.97 13.34 -7.38
CA ARG A 15 15.58 11.94 -7.23
C ARG A 15 16.03 11.47 -5.85
N ARG A 16 15.11 10.83 -5.14
CA ARG A 16 15.35 10.23 -3.83
C ARG A 16 16.41 9.12 -3.94
N ASN A 17 17.43 9.18 -3.09
CA ASN A 17 18.34 8.06 -2.84
C ASN A 17 17.69 7.09 -1.84
N GLY A 18 17.87 5.78 -2.03
CA GLY A 18 17.09 4.74 -1.33
C GLY A 18 17.37 4.55 0.16
N ASP A 19 18.36 5.23 0.72
CA ASP A 19 18.90 4.95 2.06
C ASP A 19 18.38 5.89 3.16
N ASP A 20 17.69 6.98 2.80
CA ASP A 20 17.20 7.96 3.75
C ASP A 20 15.89 7.51 4.41
N ALA A 21 15.76 7.79 5.72
CA ALA A 21 14.51 7.55 6.44
C ALA A 21 13.36 8.32 5.78
N LEU A 22 12.25 7.62 5.55
CA LEU A 22 11.12 8.16 4.80
C LEU A 22 10.04 8.65 5.76
N PRO A 23 9.93 9.97 6.02
CA PRO A 23 8.89 10.48 6.89
C PRO A 23 7.51 10.21 6.28
N LEU A 24 6.52 10.00 7.13
CA LEU A 24 5.12 9.93 6.69
C LEU A 24 4.69 11.32 6.21
N SER A 25 3.87 11.35 5.15
CA SER A 25 3.09 12.55 4.82
C SER A 25 2.12 12.89 5.96
N PHE A 26 1.66 14.14 6.02
CA PHE A 26 0.72 14.58 7.05
C PHE A 26 -0.57 13.73 7.11
N ALA A 27 -1.08 13.31 5.95
CA ALA A 27 -2.25 12.42 5.88
C ALA A 27 -1.93 11.02 6.45
N GLN A 28 -0.75 10.47 6.11
CA GLN A 28 -0.30 9.18 6.65
C GLN A 28 -0.07 9.24 8.17
N GLN A 29 0.50 10.33 8.70
CA GLN A 29 0.70 10.52 10.14
C GLN A 29 -0.64 10.51 10.91
N ARG A 30 -1.67 11.16 10.36
CA ARG A 30 -3.01 11.17 10.97
C ARG A 30 -3.64 9.78 11.00
N LEU A 31 -3.52 9.02 9.90
CA LEU A 31 -4.01 7.65 9.85
C LEU A 31 -3.23 6.72 10.79
N TRP A 32 -1.92 6.87 10.85
CA TRP A 32 -1.06 6.16 11.79
C TRP A 32 -1.49 6.42 13.24
N PHE A 33 -1.63 7.70 13.62
CA PHE A 33 -2.11 8.07 14.94
C PHE A 33 -3.49 7.45 15.26
N LEU A 34 -4.42 7.51 14.30
CA LEU A 34 -5.75 6.93 14.47
C LEU A 34 -5.69 5.42 14.70
N ALA A 35 -4.85 4.71 13.94
CA ALA A 35 -4.67 3.26 14.07
C ALA A 35 -4.07 2.86 15.43
N GLN A 36 -3.17 3.68 15.98
CA GLN A 36 -2.61 3.48 17.32
C GLN A 36 -3.61 3.82 18.44
N PHE A 37 -4.50 4.79 18.21
CA PHE A 37 -5.46 5.26 19.22
C PHE A 37 -6.69 4.35 19.35
N ASP A 38 -7.31 3.98 18.23
CA ASP A 38 -8.41 3.01 18.17
C ASP A 38 -8.28 2.15 16.91
N PRO A 39 -7.84 0.89 17.03
CA PRO A 39 -7.72 -0.02 15.90
C PRO A 39 -9.03 -0.22 15.13
N ARG A 40 -10.20 -0.03 15.78
CA ARG A 40 -11.50 -0.14 15.10
C ARG A 40 -11.80 1.09 14.25
N ALA A 41 -11.34 2.26 14.64
CA ALA A 41 -11.50 3.47 13.84
C ALA A 41 -10.68 3.42 12.54
N ALA A 42 -9.53 2.76 12.56
CA ALA A 42 -8.73 2.52 11.35
C ALA A 42 -9.45 1.62 10.32
N GLN A 43 -10.35 0.73 10.75
CA GLN A 43 -11.12 -0.12 9.84
C GLN A 43 -12.00 0.68 8.88
N ALA A 44 -12.43 1.89 9.27
CA ALA A 44 -13.20 2.79 8.41
C ALA A 44 -12.42 3.28 7.17
N TYR A 45 -11.10 3.09 7.14
CA TYR A 45 -10.23 3.46 6.02
C TYR A 45 -9.85 2.27 5.13
N LEU A 46 -10.35 1.08 5.41
CA LEU A 46 -10.19 -0.08 4.53
C LEU A 46 -11.22 0.01 3.38
N LEU A 47 -10.71 0.10 2.15
CA LEU A 47 -11.51 -0.02 0.94
C LEU A 47 -11.37 -1.44 0.42
N ALA A 48 -12.35 -2.29 0.73
CA ALA A 48 -12.43 -3.65 0.23
C ALA A 48 -13.28 -3.72 -1.03
N GLY A 49 -12.91 -4.60 -1.97
CA GLY A 49 -13.65 -4.86 -3.19
C GLY A 49 -13.34 -6.24 -3.74
N GLY A 50 -14.24 -6.75 -4.57
CA GLY A 50 -14.11 -8.04 -5.25
C GLY A 50 -14.47 -7.91 -6.72
N VAL A 51 -13.97 -8.83 -7.53
CA VAL A 51 -14.32 -8.96 -8.94
C VAL A 51 -14.82 -10.37 -9.19
N ASP A 52 -15.95 -10.49 -9.89
CA ASP A 52 -16.44 -11.78 -10.37
C ASP A 52 -15.86 -12.04 -11.77
N LEU A 53 -15.22 -13.19 -11.92
CA LEU A 53 -14.54 -13.59 -13.15
C LEU A 53 -15.20 -14.86 -13.68
N HIS A 54 -15.70 -14.79 -14.90
CA HIS A 54 -16.33 -15.94 -15.56
C HIS A 54 -15.41 -16.54 -16.61
N GLY A 55 -15.18 -17.85 -16.52
CA GLY A 55 -14.38 -18.63 -17.46
C GLY A 55 -13.19 -19.33 -16.80
N GLU A 56 -12.30 -19.84 -17.63
CA GLU A 56 -11.07 -20.48 -17.18
C GLU A 56 -10.07 -19.42 -16.69
N LEU A 57 -9.55 -19.59 -15.48
CA LEU A 57 -8.56 -18.70 -14.87
C LEU A 57 -7.19 -19.39 -14.84
N ASP A 58 -6.22 -18.83 -15.57
CA ASP A 58 -4.82 -19.22 -15.47
C ASP A 58 -4.21 -18.62 -14.19
N LEU A 59 -4.24 -19.40 -13.10
CA LEU A 59 -3.69 -18.99 -11.79
C LEU A 59 -2.21 -18.61 -11.85
N PRO A 60 -1.31 -19.38 -12.51
CA PRO A 60 0.06 -18.94 -12.73
C PRO A 60 0.19 -17.59 -13.43
N ALA A 61 -0.65 -17.29 -14.42
CA ALA A 61 -0.65 -15.99 -15.09
C ALA A 61 -1.13 -14.86 -14.18
N LEU A 62 -2.18 -15.10 -13.39
CA LEU A 62 -2.69 -14.14 -12.41
C LEU A 62 -1.62 -13.80 -11.36
N GLN A 63 -0.97 -14.82 -10.79
CA GLN A 63 0.12 -14.62 -9.82
C GLN A 63 1.21 -13.72 -10.40
N ARG A 64 1.72 -14.03 -11.60
CA ARG A 64 2.75 -13.23 -12.28
C ARG A 64 2.29 -11.79 -12.54
N ALA A 65 1.00 -11.58 -12.84
CA ALA A 65 0.45 -10.25 -13.05
C ALA A 65 0.43 -9.45 -11.73
N LEU A 66 -0.04 -10.06 -10.64
CA LEU A 66 -0.07 -9.45 -9.31
C LEU A 66 1.34 -9.14 -8.79
N ASP A 67 2.31 -10.06 -8.97
CA ASP A 67 3.72 -9.83 -8.62
C ASP A 67 4.28 -8.60 -9.34
N ARG A 68 3.98 -8.43 -10.63
CA ARG A 68 4.42 -7.27 -11.41
C ARG A 68 3.78 -5.96 -10.94
N ILE A 69 2.51 -6.01 -10.54
CA ILE A 69 1.82 -4.84 -9.97
C ILE A 69 2.50 -4.46 -8.65
N VAL A 70 2.70 -5.41 -7.74
CA VAL A 70 3.41 -5.16 -6.46
C VAL A 70 4.82 -4.61 -6.71
N ALA A 71 5.59 -5.22 -7.60
CA ALA A 71 6.94 -4.76 -7.95
C ALA A 71 6.94 -3.30 -8.45
N ARG A 72 5.99 -2.94 -9.33
CA ARG A 72 5.86 -1.61 -9.91
C ARG A 72 5.45 -0.54 -8.91
N HIS A 73 4.64 -0.87 -7.91
CA HIS A 73 4.02 0.10 -7.01
C HIS A 73 4.62 0.06 -5.61
N GLU A 74 5.47 1.05 -5.27
CA GLU A 74 6.07 1.17 -3.93
C GLU A 74 5.04 1.20 -2.81
N ALA A 75 3.91 1.89 -3.03
CA ALA A 75 2.84 2.02 -2.04
C ALA A 75 2.27 0.66 -1.57
N LEU A 76 2.27 -0.37 -2.43
CA LEU A 76 1.81 -1.73 -2.07
C LEU A 76 2.85 -2.51 -1.25
N ARG A 77 4.08 -2.00 -1.19
CA ARG A 77 5.23 -2.59 -0.50
C ARG A 77 5.67 -1.75 0.70
N THR A 78 4.96 -0.68 1.01
CA THR A 78 5.29 0.21 2.14
C THR A 78 4.66 -0.29 3.43
N CYS A 79 5.49 -0.51 4.44
CA CYS A 79 5.07 -0.70 5.83
C CYS A 79 5.44 0.53 6.66
N PHE A 80 4.75 0.74 7.79
CA PHE A 80 5.07 1.80 8.74
C PHE A 80 5.67 1.18 10.00
N ILE A 81 6.82 1.70 10.42
CA ILE A 81 7.54 1.22 11.60
C ILE A 81 7.58 2.34 12.64
N ALA A 82 7.23 2.02 13.88
CA ALA A 82 7.31 2.96 14.99
C ALA A 82 8.77 3.34 15.28
N CYS A 83 9.01 4.62 15.58
CA CYS A 83 10.29 5.16 16.04
C CYS A 83 10.04 6.19 17.15
N ASP A 84 11.12 6.71 17.76
CA ASP A 84 11.02 7.63 18.91
C ASP A 84 10.17 8.89 18.61
N ASP A 85 10.23 9.39 17.37
CA ASP A 85 9.50 10.58 16.92
C ASP A 85 8.19 10.25 16.16
N GLY A 86 7.70 9.02 16.25
CA GLY A 86 6.44 8.59 15.63
C GLY A 86 6.58 7.35 14.77
N ALA A 87 6.59 7.52 13.45
CA ALA A 87 6.79 6.41 12.52
C ALA A 87 7.59 6.83 11.28
N THR A 88 8.17 5.85 10.61
CA THR A 88 8.83 5.98 9.31
C THR A 88 8.26 4.96 8.32
N GLN A 89 8.41 5.23 7.02
CA GLN A 89 8.05 4.31 5.95
C GLN A 89 9.24 3.39 5.66
N LEU A 90 8.98 2.08 5.64
CA LEU A 90 9.90 1.08 5.11
C LEU A 90 9.31 0.49 3.83
N ILE A 91 10.05 0.58 2.73
CA ILE A 91 9.63 0.02 1.44
C ILE A 91 10.31 -1.34 1.27
N ALA A 92 9.52 -2.41 1.17
CA ALA A 92 10.02 -3.74 0.91
C ALA A 92 10.60 -3.85 -0.52
N PRO A 93 11.56 -4.78 -0.76
CA PRO A 93 12.13 -5.03 -2.08
C PRO A 93 11.06 -5.29 -3.16
N ALA A 94 11.38 -4.94 -4.41
CA ALA A 94 10.44 -5.09 -5.53
C ALA A 94 10.11 -6.55 -5.85
N ASP A 95 10.93 -7.50 -5.40
CA ASP A 95 10.78 -8.94 -5.60
C ASP A 95 10.08 -9.65 -4.42
N VAL A 96 9.49 -8.91 -3.47
CA VAL A 96 8.73 -9.49 -2.35
C VAL A 96 7.51 -10.32 -2.80
N GLY A 97 7.00 -10.06 -4.01
CA GLY A 97 5.86 -10.78 -4.60
C GLY A 97 4.51 -10.45 -3.95
N PHE A 98 3.44 -11.02 -4.49
CA PHE A 98 2.09 -10.94 -3.94
C PHE A 98 1.70 -12.29 -3.32
N ALA A 99 1.27 -12.30 -2.05
CA ALA A 99 0.78 -13.50 -1.39
C ALA A 99 -0.68 -13.77 -1.81
N LEU A 100 -0.88 -14.56 -2.87
CA LEU A 100 -2.21 -14.96 -3.32
C LEU A 100 -2.67 -16.23 -2.60
N ASP A 101 -3.70 -16.11 -1.78
CA ASP A 101 -4.39 -17.26 -1.20
C ASP A 101 -5.48 -17.77 -2.14
N CYS A 102 -5.50 -19.09 -2.38
CA CYS A 102 -6.49 -19.75 -3.22
C CYS A 102 -7.37 -20.66 -2.37
N ILE A 103 -8.66 -20.34 -2.31
CA ILE A 103 -9.65 -21.11 -1.55
C ILE A 103 -10.63 -21.75 -2.54
N ASP A 104 -10.72 -23.08 -2.51
CA ASP A 104 -11.65 -23.83 -3.35
C ASP A 104 -13.01 -23.99 -2.67
N LEU A 105 -13.99 -23.24 -3.14
CA LEU A 105 -15.36 -23.23 -2.62
C LEU A 105 -16.33 -24.13 -3.40
N ARG A 106 -15.86 -24.96 -4.36
CA ARG A 106 -16.74 -25.79 -5.21
C ARG A 106 -17.64 -26.75 -4.44
N HIS A 107 -17.26 -27.11 -3.22
CA HIS A 107 -18.00 -28.02 -2.33
C HIS A 107 -18.79 -27.30 -1.23
N ALA A 108 -18.80 -25.97 -1.22
CA ALA A 108 -19.62 -25.19 -0.30
C ALA A 108 -21.11 -25.32 -0.64
N ALA A 109 -21.96 -25.19 0.37
CA ALA A 109 -23.41 -25.20 0.17
C ALA A 109 -23.88 -23.99 -0.66
N ASP A 110 -23.20 -22.85 -0.50
CA ASP A 110 -23.38 -21.64 -1.30
C ASP A 110 -22.00 -20.99 -1.56
N PRO A 111 -21.32 -21.35 -2.66
CA PRO A 111 -19.97 -20.85 -2.96
C PRO A 111 -19.91 -19.33 -3.10
N HIS A 112 -20.97 -18.69 -3.60
CA HIS A 112 -20.98 -17.25 -3.83
C HIS A 112 -21.19 -16.47 -2.53
N ALA A 113 -22.09 -16.94 -1.66
CA ALA A 113 -22.25 -16.35 -0.34
C ALA A 113 -21.05 -16.61 0.58
N ASP A 114 -20.33 -17.72 0.40
CA ASP A 114 -19.09 -17.99 1.11
C ASP A 114 -17.94 -17.11 0.59
N ALA A 115 -17.84 -16.88 -0.71
CA ALA A 115 -16.83 -16.00 -1.30
C ALA A 115 -16.92 -14.54 -0.81
N GLN A 116 -18.12 -14.03 -0.51
CA GLN A 116 -18.31 -12.67 0.03
C GLN A 116 -17.98 -12.53 1.53
N ARG A 117 -17.75 -13.65 2.22
CA ARG A 117 -17.39 -13.67 3.65
C ARG A 117 -15.88 -13.72 3.90
N HIS A 118 -15.11 -14.03 2.85
CA HIS A 118 -13.66 -13.95 2.82
C HIS A 118 -13.22 -12.58 2.31
#